data_AF-A0A931IAA1-F1
#
_entry.id   AF-A0A931IAA1-F1
#
_cell.length_a   1.000
_cell.length_b   1.000
_cell.length_c   1.000
_cell.angle_alpha   90.00
_cell.angle_beta   90.00
_cell.angle_gamma   90.00
#
_symmetry.space_group_name_H-M   'P 1'
#
loop_
_entity.id
_entity.type
_entity.pdbx_description
1 polymer ?
#
loop_
_entity_poly.entity_id
_entity_poly.type
_entity_poly.pdbx_seq_one_letter_code
_entity_poly.pdbx_strand_id
1 'polypeptide(L)' 'MPNNNDMHSRCEVTWVPHRRLFIAYAGEFPGLFHTDAGSGYRARRKINERIRDLLITNDLPASPTEPWAR' A
#
# COMPACT_ATOMS: atom_id res chain seq x y z
N MET A 1 -20.79 -19.90 -5.87
CA MET A 1 -19.47 -19.52 -6.41
C MET A 1 -19.07 -18.20 -5.76
N PRO A 2 -18.10 -18.14 -4.84
CA PRO A 2 -17.61 -16.85 -4.37
C PRO A 2 -16.74 -16.22 -5.46
N ASN A 3 -17.08 -15.00 -5.85
CA ASN A 3 -16.37 -14.21 -6.85
C ASN A 3 -14.93 -13.95 -6.39
N ASN A 4 -13.97 -14.53 -7.11
CA ASN A 4 -12.53 -14.47 -6.84
C ASN A 4 -11.89 -13.13 -7.30
N ASN A 5 -12.63 -12.03 -7.28
CA ASN A 5 -12.18 -10.73 -7.83
C ASN A 5 -11.81 -9.67 -6.79
N ASP A 6 -11.86 -9.98 -5.48
CA ASP A 6 -11.60 -9.01 -4.40
C ASP A 6 -10.31 -9.33 -3.59
N MET A 7 -9.28 -9.87 -4.25
CA MET A 7 -7.94 -10.05 -3.65
C MET A 7 -7.00 -8.84 -3.82
N HIS A 8 -7.52 -7.67 -4.17
CA HIS A 8 -6.71 -6.44 -4.23
C HIS A 8 -6.71 -5.76 -2.85
N SER A 9 -5.66 -6.02 -2.08
CA SER A 9 -5.25 -5.39 -0.81
C SER A 9 -6.36 -4.63 -0.08
N ARG A 10 -6.87 -5.24 1.00
CA ARG A 10 -7.88 -4.64 1.88
C ARG A 10 -7.28 -3.48 2.68
N CYS A 11 -7.11 -2.34 2.01
CA CYS A 11 -6.81 -1.08 2.66
C CYS A 11 -8.04 -0.61 3.44
N GLU A 12 -7.87 -0.52 4.75
CA GLU A 12 -8.88 -0.05 5.69
C GLU A 12 -8.66 1.44 5.97
N VAL A 13 -9.75 2.17 6.24
CA VAL A 13 -9.71 3.58 6.60
C VAL A 13 -10.52 3.80 7.85
N THR A 14 -9.89 4.40 8.86
CA THR A 14 -10.53 4.72 10.14
C THR A 14 -10.43 6.22 10.43
N TRP A 15 -11.53 6.81 10.87
CA TRP A 15 -11.54 8.18 11.39
C TRP A 15 -11.07 8.19 12.85
N VAL A 16 -10.17 9.11 13.20
CA VAL A 16 -9.67 9.30 14.57
C VAL A 16 -10.17 10.65 15.09
N PRO A 17 -11.27 10.68 15.88
CA PRO A 17 -11.94 11.91 16.29
C PRO A 17 -11.01 12.88 17.05
N HIS A 18 -10.22 12.37 17.99
CA HIS A 18 -9.33 13.16 18.85
C HIS A 18 -8.22 13.88 18.07
N ARG A 19 -7.82 13.31 16.92
CA ARG A 19 -6.77 13.88 16.06
C ARG A 19 -7.33 14.56 14.81
N ARG A 20 -8.65 14.54 14.63
CA ARG A 20 -9.38 15.08 13.47
C ARG A 20 -8.75 14.65 12.14
N LEU A 21 -8.41 13.37 12.01
CA LEU A 21 -7.80 12.84 10.80
C LEU A 21 -8.29 11.43 10.47
N PHE A 22 -8.20 11.09 9.20
CA PHE A 22 -8.36 9.74 8.68
C PHE A 22 -7.01 9.04 8.66
N ILE A 23 -6.98 7.77 9.10
CA ILE A 23 -5.84 6.88 8.97
C ILE A 23 -6.25 5.78 8.00
N ALA A 24 -5.49 5.63 6.92
CA ALA A 24 -5.56 4.47 6.05
C ALA A 24 -4.40 3.53 6.36
N TYR A 25 -4.64 2.23 6.45
CA TYR A 25 -3.61 1.21 6.69
C TYR A 25 -3.94 -0.08 5.92
N ALA A 26 -2.91 -0.90 5.70
CA ALA A 26 -3.06 -2.20 5.05
C ALA A 26 -2.63 -3.30 6.03
N GLY A 27 -3.53 -4.23 6.35
CA GLY A 27 -3.23 -5.33 7.28
C GLY A 27 -2.11 -6.26 6.78
N GLU A 28 -1.93 -6.34 5.46
CA GLU A 28 -0.90 -7.14 4.79
C GLU A 28 0.51 -6.53 4.93
N PHE A 29 0.62 -5.23 5.22
CA PHE A 29 1.89 -4.50 5.30
C PHE A 29 2.03 -3.84 6.68
N PRO A 30 2.55 -4.56 7.68
CA PRO A 30 2.74 -4.02 9.02
C PRO A 30 3.57 -2.72 9.00
N GLY A 31 3.04 -1.67 9.63
CA GLY A 31 3.68 -0.36 9.68
C GLY A 31 3.42 0.54 8.46
N LEU A 32 2.74 0.05 7.41
CA LEU A 32 2.31 0.88 6.29
C LEU A 32 0.98 1.57 6.61
N PHE A 33 1.03 2.87 6.81
CA PHE A 33 -0.17 3.70 6.99
C PHE A 33 0.00 5.09 6.34
N HIS A 34 -1.12 5.74 6.08
CA HIS A 34 -1.16 7.13 5.60
C HIS A 34 -2.23 7.92 6.34
N THR A 35 -1.96 9.18 6.69
CA THR A 35 -2.91 10.05 7.38
C THR A 35 -3.36 11.22 6.50
N ASP A 36 -4.64 11.56 6.51
CA ASP A 36 -5.20 12.73 5.81
C ASP A 36 -6.29 13.40 6.66
N ALA A 37 -6.24 14.72 6.83
CA ALA A 37 -7.23 15.46 7.61
C ALA A 37 -8.50 15.84 6.80
N GLY A 38 -8.40 15.82 5.46
CA GLY A 38 -9.47 16.29 4.58
C GLY A 38 -10.43 15.19 4.16
N SER A 39 -9.94 13.97 3.89
CA SER A 39 -10.82 12.89 3.42
C SER A 39 -10.22 11.49 3.59
N GLY A 40 -11.06 10.55 4.04
CA GLY A 40 -10.74 9.13 4.02
C GLY A 40 -10.45 8.57 2.63
N TYR A 41 -11.09 9.13 1.58
CA TYR A 41 -10.79 8.76 0.19
C TYR A 41 -9.36 9.12 -0.21
N ARG A 42 -8.89 10.32 0.18
CA ARG A 42 -7.51 10.75 -0.07
C ARG A 42 -6.51 9.89 0.68
N ALA A 43 -6.80 9.56 1.94
CA ALA A 43 -5.98 8.65 2.72
C ALA A 43 -5.86 7.27 2.03
N ARG A 44 -6.99 6.70 1.60
CA ARG A 44 -7.02 5.41 0.88
C ARG A 44 -6.25 5.43 -0.44
N ARG A 45 -6.42 6.49 -1.22
CA ARG A 45 -5.72 6.63 -2.51
C ARG A 45 -4.20 6.64 -2.32
N LYS A 46 -3.70 7.42 -1.35
CA LYS A 46 -2.26 7.54 -1.09
C LYS A 46 -1.63 6.24 -0.61
N ILE A 47 -2.31 5.49 0.25
CA ILE A 47 -1.78 4.19 0.68
C ILE A 47 -1.79 3.17 -0.46
N ASN A 48 -2.80 3.17 -1.32
CA ASN A 48 -2.83 2.30 -2.50
C ASN A 48 -1.70 2.61 -3.48
N GLU A 49 -1.40 3.90 -3.70
CA GLU A 49 -0.25 4.33 -4.49
C GLU A 49 1.05 3.80 -3.87
N ARG A 50 1.21 3.93 -2.55
CA ARG A 50 2.40 3.44 -1.84
C ARG A 50 2.54 1.91 -1.83
N ILE A 51 1.44 1.17 -1.77
CA ILE A 51 1.45 -0.29 -1.92
C ILE A 51 1.91 -0.67 -3.32
N ARG A 52 1.41 0.00 -4.36
CA ARG A 52 1.85 -0.25 -5.73
C ARG A 52 3.35 0.00 -5.89
N ASP A 53 3.86 1.09 -5.35
CA ASP A 53 5.30 1.41 -5.40
C ASP A 53 6.14 0.32 -4.71
N LEU A 54 5.70 -0.16 -3.54
CA LEU A 54 6.36 -1.24 -2.81
C LEU A 54 6.33 -2.56 -3.58
N LEU A 55 5.22 -2.91 -4.22
CA LEU A 55 5.12 -4.12 -5.02
C LEU A 55 5.99 -4.05 -6.27
N ILE A 56 5.97 -2.92 -6.99
CA ILE A 56 6.81 -2.70 -8.18
C ILE A 56 8.30 -2.78 -7.82
N THR A 57 8.71 -2.21 -6.68
CA THR A 57 10.12 -2.22 -6.26
C THR A 57 10.60 -3.63 -5.91
N ASN A 58 9.73 -4.51 -5.40
CA ASN A 58 10.08 -5.90 -5.10
C ASN A 58 10.10 -6.80 -6.35
N ASP A 59 9.35 -6.46 -7.40
CA ASP A 59 9.27 -7.25 -8.64
C ASP A 59 10.42 -7.01 -9.63
N LEU A 60 11.35 -6.10 -9.33
CA LEU A 60 12.55 -5.94 -10.13
C LEU A 60 13.51 -7.10 -9.81
N PRO A 61 13.78 -8.04 -10.75
CA PRO A 61 14.83 -9.00 -10.53
C PRO A 61 16.13 -8.21 -10.32
N ALA A 62 16.80 -8.46 -9.19
CA ALA A 62 18.17 -8.04 -9.02
C ALA A 62 18.93 -8.55 -10.25
N SER A 63 19.43 -7.65 -11.10
CA SER A 63 20.38 -8.05 -12.12
C SER A 63 21.77 -7.96 -11.50
N PRO A 64 22.38 -9.07 -11.05
CA PRO A 64 23.82 -9.13 -11.05
C PRO A 64 24.21 -9.53 -12.47
N THR A 65 24.32 -8.56 -13.38
CA THR A 65 25.18 -8.73 -14.55
C THR A 65 26.60 -8.68 -14.02
N GLU A 66 27.09 -9.81 -13.52
CA GLU A 66 28.48 -9.95 -13.12
C GLU A 66 29.38 -9.66 -14.34
N PRO A 67 30.41 -8.81 -14.21
CA PRO A 67 31.24 -8.36 -15.33
C PRO A 67 32.27 -9.41 -15.81
N TRP A 68 32.36 -10.57 -15.17
CA TRP A 68 33.43 -11.56 -15.42
C TRP A 68 32.98 -12.84 -16.14
N ALA A 69 31.73 -12.91 -16.63
CA ALA A 69 31.22 -14.05 -17.39
C ALA A 69 31.72 -14.13 -18.86
N ARG A 70 32.93 -13.64 -19.16
CA ARG A 70 33.60 -13.82 -20.46
C ARG A 70 35.06 -14.15 -20.29
#